data_AF-A0A523PCB3-F1
#
_entry.id   AF-A0A523PCB3-F1
#
_cell.length_a   1.000
_cell.length_b   1.000
_cell.length_c   1.000
_cell.angle_alpha   90.00
_cell.angle_beta   90.00
_cell.angle_gamma   90.00
#
_symmetry.space_group_name_H-M   'P 1'
#
loop_
_entity.id
_entity.type
_entity.pdbx_description
1 polymer ?
#
loop_
_entity_poly.entity_id
_entity_poly.type
_entity_poly.pdbx_seq_one_letter_code
_entity_poly.pdbx_strand_id
1 'polypeptide(L)'
;MVLYRTFRELDNRTRKLAHNDPICRRLMSAPGVGFVTALTFKSGVDDPTRFKRSRTVAAHFGLTPRRLQSGELDIDGHIAKCGDADVRCTLYTAANAMLTRSSRWSSLKAWGMKLAKTRGHRFACFGQQVIDRTWPLRIVNRYAHA
;
A
#
# COMPACT_ATOMS: atom_id res chain seq x y z
N MET A 1 28.14 21.00 -3.63
CA MET A 1 27.53 20.16 -4.69
C MET A 1 27.89 18.65 -4.59
N VAL A 2 28.42 18.15 -3.47
CA VAL A 2 28.73 16.70 -3.31
C VAL A 2 27.49 15.92 -2.85
N LEU A 3 26.76 16.43 -1.86
CA LEU A 3 25.56 15.78 -1.30
C LEU A 3 24.50 15.43 -2.35
N TYR A 4 24.19 16.36 -3.27
CA TYR A 4 23.20 16.12 -4.32
C TYR A 4 23.64 15.04 -5.31
N ARG A 5 24.94 14.95 -5.61
CA ARG A 5 25.49 13.90 -6.49
C ARG A 5 25.36 12.53 -5.83
N THR A 6 25.75 12.42 -4.55
CA THR A 6 25.62 11.18 -3.78
C THR A 6 24.16 10.75 -3.65
N PHE A 7 23.24 11.69 -3.38
CA PHE A 7 21.81 11.41 -3.35
C PHE A 7 21.30 10.84 -4.68
N ARG A 8 21.63 11.48 -5.81
CA ARG A 8 21.21 10.98 -7.13
C ARG A 8 21.80 9.61 -7.44
N GLU A 9 23.03 9.36 -7.02
CA GLU A 9 23.66 8.06 -7.22
C GLU A 9 22.93 6.95 -6.45
N LEU A 10 22.63 7.19 -5.17
CA LEU A 10 21.84 6.26 -4.36
C LEU A 10 20.43 6.07 -4.90
N ASP A 11 19.74 7.16 -5.28
CA ASP A 11 18.40 7.10 -5.89
C ASP A 11 18.40 6.25 -7.17
N ASN A 12 19.42 6.42 -8.03
CA ASN A 12 19.58 5.62 -9.24
C ASN A 12 19.85 4.15 -8.95
N ARG A 13 20.66 3.84 -7.93
CA ARG A 13 20.91 2.45 -7.50
C ARG A 13 19.62 1.80 -6.99
N THR A 14 18.88 2.48 -6.13
CA THR A 14 17.59 2.02 -5.60
C THR A 14 16.56 1.81 -6.70
N ARG A 15 16.49 2.74 -7.67
CA ARG A 15 15.65 2.60 -8.87
C ARG A 15 16.03 1.34 -9.66
N LYS A 16 17.32 1.13 -9.95
CA LYS A 16 17.79 -0.07 -10.67
C LYS A 16 17.42 -1.37 -9.94
N LEU A 17 17.59 -1.42 -8.61
CA LEU A 17 17.20 -2.57 -7.80
C LEU A 17 15.71 -2.89 -7.95
N ALA A 18 14.83 -1.89 -7.86
CA ALA A 18 13.39 -2.09 -8.03
C ALA A 18 13.00 -2.54 -9.44
N HIS A 19 13.72 -2.09 -10.48
CA HIS A 19 13.43 -2.50 -11.86
C HIS A 19 13.93 -3.91 -12.18
N ASN A 20 15.03 -4.35 -11.58
CA ASN A 20 15.55 -5.71 -11.78
C ASN A 20 14.66 -6.75 -11.08
N ASP A 21 14.07 -6.38 -9.96
CA ASP A 21 13.18 -7.24 -9.18
C ASP A 21 11.82 -7.46 -9.89
N PRO A 22 11.44 -8.70 -10.23
CA PRO A 22 10.17 -8.99 -10.89
C PRO A 22 8.95 -8.67 -10.01
N ILE A 23 9.10 -8.77 -8.71
CA ILE A 23 8.02 -8.56 -7.76
C ILE A 23 7.80 -7.05 -7.54
N CYS A 24 8.87 -6.26 -7.40
CA CYS A 24 8.75 -4.79 -7.39
C CYS A 24 8.20 -4.24 -8.70
N ARG A 25 8.58 -4.78 -9.87
CA ARG A 25 7.96 -4.43 -11.16
C ARG A 25 6.46 -4.68 -11.18
N ARG A 26 6.02 -5.80 -10.60
CA ARG A 26 4.59 -6.12 -10.47
C ARG A 26 3.87 -5.13 -9.55
N LEU A 27 4.48 -4.71 -8.45
CA LEU A 27 3.93 -3.64 -7.59
C LEU A 27 3.80 -2.31 -8.33
N MET A 28 4.87 -1.89 -9.02
CA MET A 28 4.90 -0.62 -9.77
C MET A 28 3.94 -0.57 -10.96
N SER A 29 3.42 -1.70 -11.42
CA SER A 29 2.36 -1.72 -12.45
C SER A 29 1.05 -1.09 -11.96
N ALA A 30 0.89 -0.98 -10.64
CA ALA A 30 -0.29 -0.46 -10.02
C ALA A 30 -0.22 1.09 -9.95
N PRO A 31 -1.31 1.81 -10.27
CA PRO A 31 -1.28 3.26 -10.37
C PRO A 31 -0.97 3.89 -9.01
N GLY A 32 -0.03 4.83 -8.99
CA GLY A 32 0.43 5.51 -7.78
C GLY A 32 1.57 4.79 -7.04
N VAL A 33 1.93 3.56 -7.40
CA VAL A 33 3.06 2.83 -6.78
C VAL A 33 4.37 3.15 -7.49
N GLY A 34 5.30 3.77 -6.76
CA GLY A 34 6.68 4.01 -7.23
C GLY A 34 7.67 2.96 -6.72
N PHE A 35 8.93 3.09 -7.15
CA PHE A 35 10.01 2.18 -6.76
C PHE A 35 10.30 2.19 -5.25
N VAL A 36 10.21 3.35 -4.59
CA VAL A 36 10.36 3.45 -3.13
C VAL A 36 9.25 2.68 -2.42
N THR A 37 7.98 2.94 -2.76
CA THR A 37 6.85 2.20 -2.16
C THR A 37 6.95 0.69 -2.42
N ALA A 38 7.35 0.29 -3.62
CA ALA A 38 7.50 -1.12 -3.96
C ALA A 38 8.60 -1.82 -3.15
N LEU A 39 9.75 -1.16 -2.97
CA LEU A 39 10.86 -1.69 -2.18
C LEU A 39 10.54 -1.69 -0.68
N THR A 40 9.97 -0.60 -0.15
CA THR A 40 9.56 -0.51 1.26
C THR A 40 8.49 -1.56 1.60
N PHE A 41 7.53 -1.79 0.71
CA PHE A 41 6.53 -2.84 0.91
C PHE A 41 7.17 -4.23 0.87
N LYS A 42 8.08 -4.48 -0.08
CA LYS A 42 8.80 -5.75 -0.15
C LYS A 42 9.64 -6.00 1.11
N SER A 43 10.40 -5.01 1.57
CA SER A 43 11.22 -5.12 2.78
C SER A 43 10.39 -5.28 4.04
N GLY A 44 9.22 -4.62 4.12
CA GLY A 44 8.32 -4.76 5.26
C GLY A 44 7.59 -6.10 5.33
N VAL A 45 7.34 -6.74 4.18
CA VAL A 45 6.74 -8.08 4.12
C VAL A 45 7.78 -9.15 4.46
N ASP A 46 9.02 -8.98 4.00
CA ASP A 46 10.17 -9.89 4.13
C ASP A 46 9.89 -11.30 3.56
N ASP A 47 9.07 -12.10 4.27
CA ASP A 47 8.59 -13.41 3.84
C ASP A 47 7.10 -13.36 3.41
N PRO A 48 6.79 -13.49 2.11
CA PRO A 48 5.41 -13.48 1.63
C PRO A 48 4.62 -14.74 2.03
N THR A 49 5.29 -15.87 2.33
CA THR A 49 4.63 -17.14 2.69
C THR A 49 3.97 -17.08 4.06
N ARG A 50 4.41 -16.15 4.91
CA ARG A 50 3.80 -15.84 6.21
C ARG A 50 2.33 -15.42 6.09
N PHE A 51 1.91 -14.90 4.95
CA PHE A 51 0.58 -14.35 4.75
C PHE A 51 -0.28 -15.23 3.83
N LYS A 52 -1.13 -16.07 4.43
CA LYS A 52 -2.12 -16.88 3.70
C LYS A 52 -3.20 -16.05 3.00
N ARG A 53 -3.46 -14.83 3.49
CA ARG A 53 -4.52 -13.95 3.01
C ARG A 53 -4.02 -12.52 2.94
N SER A 54 -4.43 -11.82 1.89
CA SER A 54 -4.11 -10.41 1.68
C SER A 54 -4.61 -9.48 2.80
N ARG A 55 -5.77 -9.78 3.38
CA ARG A 55 -6.31 -9.05 4.54
C ARG A 55 -5.40 -9.15 5.77
N THR A 56 -4.63 -10.22 5.91
CA THR A 56 -3.68 -10.38 7.00
C THR A 56 -2.48 -9.45 6.83
N VAL A 57 -2.01 -9.23 5.60
CA VAL A 57 -0.95 -8.25 5.29
C VAL A 57 -1.39 -6.83 5.68
N ALA A 58 -2.64 -6.49 5.35
CA ALA A 58 -3.22 -5.22 5.74
C ALA A 58 -3.35 -5.03 7.25
N ALA A 59 -3.72 -6.08 7.98
CA ALA A 59 -3.74 -6.05 9.43
C ALA A 59 -2.33 -5.91 10.01
N HIS A 60 -1.34 -6.54 9.38
CA HIS A 60 0.06 -6.49 9.81
C HIS A 60 0.65 -5.08 9.76
N PHE A 61 0.35 -4.31 8.70
CA PHE A 61 0.78 -2.90 8.58
C PHE A 61 -0.17 -1.89 9.21
N GLY A 62 -1.16 -2.36 9.97
CA GLY A 62 -2.09 -1.46 10.63
C GLY A 62 -2.90 -0.63 9.64
N LEU A 63 -3.31 -1.25 8.53
CA LEU A 63 -4.28 -0.73 7.58
C LEU A 63 -5.65 -1.34 7.86
N THR A 64 -5.87 -1.82 9.10
CA THR A 64 -7.10 -2.46 9.60
C THR A 64 -7.77 -1.62 10.68
N PRO A 65 -9.11 -1.44 10.75
CA PRO A 65 -9.69 -0.66 11.80
C PRO A 65 -9.51 -1.50 13.05
N ARG A 66 -9.35 -0.86 14.19
CA ARG A 66 -9.36 -1.60 15.43
C ARG A 66 -10.77 -2.14 15.64
N ARG A 67 -10.96 -3.43 15.42
CA ARG A 67 -12.17 -4.16 15.80
C ARG A 67 -12.12 -4.38 17.31
N LEU A 68 -13.03 -3.76 18.03
CA LEU A 68 -13.24 -4.07 19.44
C LEU A 68 -14.51 -4.91 19.51
N GLN A 69 -14.33 -6.22 19.70
CA GLN A 69 -15.42 -7.17 19.83
C GLN A 69 -15.38 -7.75 21.25
N SER A 70 -16.29 -7.29 22.11
CA SER A 70 -16.69 -8.01 23.33
C SER A 70 -18.08 -8.60 23.08
N GLY A 71 -18.50 -9.63 23.82
CA GLY A 71 -19.72 -10.38 23.53
C GLY A 71 -21.02 -9.57 23.34
N GLU A 72 -21.04 -8.30 23.75
CA GLU A 72 -22.17 -7.36 23.62
C GLU A 72 -21.90 -6.17 22.67
N LEU A 73 -20.66 -5.93 22.23
CA LEU A 73 -20.27 -4.76 21.44
C LEU A 73 -19.35 -5.17 20.28
N ASP A 74 -19.77 -4.90 19.03
CA ASP A 74 -18.92 -4.91 17.84
C ASP A 74 -18.78 -3.48 17.31
N ILE A 75 -17.67 -2.82 17.65
CA ILE A 75 -17.37 -1.45 17.20
C ILE A 75 -16.15 -1.46 16.27
N ASP A 76 -16.34 -0.94 15.06
CA ASP A 76 -15.26 -0.58 14.16
C ASP A 76 -14.65 0.77 14.59
N GLY A 77 -13.49 0.71 15.23
CA GLY A 77 -12.75 1.88 15.71
C GLY A 77 -11.80 2.50 14.68
N HIS A 78 -10.93 3.39 15.17
CA HIS A 78 -9.88 4.01 14.35
C HIS A 78 -8.90 2.97 13.80
N ILE A 79 -8.17 3.34 12.74
CA ILE A 79 -7.13 2.49 12.15
C ILE A 79 -6.13 2.07 13.22
N ALA A 80 -5.90 0.76 13.32
CA ALA A 80 -4.92 0.18 14.21
C ALA A 80 -3.54 0.68 13.77
N LYS A 81 -2.86 1.50 14.57
CA LYS A 81 -1.53 2.04 14.24
C LYS A 81 -0.40 1.00 14.40
N CYS A 82 -0.74 -0.28 14.49
CA CYS A 82 0.20 -1.40 14.65
C CYS A 82 1.01 -1.62 13.36
N GLY A 83 2.21 -2.19 13.49
CA GLY A 83 3.09 -2.48 12.35
C GLY A 83 4.01 -1.34 11.93
N ASP A 84 4.68 -1.55 10.80
CA ASP A 84 5.69 -0.63 10.26
C ASP A 84 5.07 0.71 9.78
N ALA A 85 5.55 1.81 10.37
CA ALA A 85 5.10 3.15 10.06
C ALA A 85 5.54 3.63 8.66
N ASP A 86 6.69 3.20 8.18
CA ASP A 86 7.24 3.58 6.87
C ASP A 86 6.47 2.91 5.74
N VAL A 87 6.09 1.64 5.92
CA VAL A 87 5.21 0.94 4.98
C VAL A 87 3.86 1.64 4.91
N ARG A 88 3.27 2.00 6.05
CA ARG A 88 1.99 2.72 6.08
C ARG A 88 2.09 4.10 5.41
N CYS A 89 3.17 4.83 5.67
CA CYS A 89 3.41 6.15 5.08
C CYS A 89 3.58 6.08 3.55
N THR A 90 4.36 5.12 3.07
CA THR A 90 4.62 4.94 1.63
C THR A 90 3.37 4.47 0.88
N LEU A 91 2.53 3.62 1.51
CA LEU A 91 1.25 3.21 0.97
C LEU A 91 0.24 4.35 0.92
N TYR A 92 0.17 5.19 1.96
CA TYR A 92 -0.66 6.40 1.95
C TYR A 92 -0.24 7.35 0.83
N THR A 93 1.08 7.56 0.68
CA THR A 93 1.63 8.43 -0.36
C THR A 93 1.29 7.90 -1.75
N ALA A 94 1.37 6.58 -1.95
CA ALA A 94 0.99 5.95 -3.21
C ALA A 94 -0.51 6.08 -3.51
N ALA A 95 -1.38 5.85 -2.52
CA ALA A 95 -2.82 6.02 -2.66
C ALA A 95 -3.19 7.48 -2.97
N ASN A 96 -2.56 8.43 -2.27
CA ASN A 96 -2.75 9.85 -2.53
C ASN A 96 -2.28 10.24 -3.95
N ALA A 97 -1.12 9.74 -4.38
CA ALA A 97 -0.61 9.96 -5.73
C ALA A 97 -1.52 9.35 -6.80
N MET A 98 -2.10 8.19 -6.54
CA MET A 98 -3.10 7.58 -7.42
C MET A 98 -4.33 8.48 -7.57
N LEU A 99 -4.88 8.99 -6.47
CA LEU A 99 -6.10 9.81 -6.51
C LEU A 99 -5.86 11.21 -7.12
N THR A 100 -4.70 11.82 -6.85
CA THR A 100 -4.43 13.22 -7.20
C THR A 100 -3.59 13.41 -8.46
N ARG A 101 -2.58 12.56 -8.68
CA ARG A 101 -1.55 12.77 -9.72
C ARG A 101 -1.61 11.78 -10.87
N SER A 102 -2.18 10.59 -10.67
CA SER A 102 -2.22 9.62 -11.76
C SER A 102 -3.23 10.05 -12.82
N SER A 103 -2.83 10.16 -14.08
CA SER A 103 -3.76 10.40 -15.20
C SER A 103 -4.49 9.13 -15.64
N ARG A 104 -3.90 7.96 -15.35
CA ARG A 104 -4.42 6.65 -15.75
C ARG A 104 -5.71 6.31 -15.01
N TRP A 105 -6.80 6.18 -15.76
CA TRP A 105 -8.05 5.68 -15.21
C TRP A 105 -7.96 4.16 -14.96
N SER A 106 -8.42 3.74 -13.79
CA SER A 106 -8.50 2.32 -13.42
C SER A 106 -9.76 2.10 -12.58
N SER A 107 -10.27 0.88 -12.55
CA SER A 107 -11.40 0.51 -11.68
C SER A 107 -11.13 0.87 -10.22
N LEU A 108 -9.87 0.73 -9.80
CA LEU A 108 -9.39 1.15 -8.50
C LEU A 108 -9.46 2.65 -8.28
N LYS A 109 -8.99 3.46 -9.24
CA LYS A 109 -9.08 4.92 -9.14
C LYS A 109 -10.54 5.38 -9.11
N ALA A 110 -11.40 4.83 -9.97
CA ALA A 110 -12.82 5.15 -9.99
C ALA A 110 -13.50 4.83 -8.65
N TRP A 111 -13.18 3.66 -8.08
CA TRP A 111 -13.66 3.28 -6.76
C TRP A 111 -13.13 4.21 -5.66
N GLY A 112 -11.84 4.53 -5.66
CA GLY A 112 -11.21 5.42 -4.69
C GLY A 112 -11.78 6.85 -4.76
N MET A 113 -12.06 7.35 -5.95
CA MET A 113 -12.74 8.64 -6.16
C MET A 113 -14.18 8.63 -5.64
N LYS A 114 -14.93 7.53 -5.87
CA LYS A 114 -16.28 7.35 -5.30
C LYS A 114 -16.24 7.36 -3.77
N LEU A 115 -15.26 6.66 -3.19
CA LEU A 115 -15.08 6.62 -1.73
C LEU A 115 -14.72 8.00 -1.19
N ALA A 116 -13.81 8.73 -1.85
CA ALA A 116 -13.44 10.09 -1.50
C ALA A 116 -14.64 11.04 -1.48
N LYS A 117 -15.57 10.88 -2.44
CA LYS A 117 -16.80 11.67 -2.50
C LYS A 117 -17.78 11.35 -1.36
N THR A 118 -17.85 10.09 -0.92
CA THR A 118 -18.81 9.65 0.13
C THR A 118 -18.31 9.84 1.56
N ARG A 119 -17.02 9.61 1.82
CA ARG A 119 -16.44 9.57 3.19
C ARG A 119 -15.25 10.52 3.38
N GLY A 120 -14.88 11.28 2.34
CA GLY A 120 -13.77 12.23 2.36
C GLY A 120 -12.43 11.65 1.89
N HIS A 121 -11.55 12.52 1.42
CA HIS A 121 -10.25 12.18 0.83
C HIS A 121 -9.34 11.37 1.75
N ARG A 122 -9.27 11.76 3.04
CA ARG A 122 -8.48 11.05 4.06
C ARG A 122 -8.93 9.60 4.21
N PHE A 123 -10.25 9.37 4.15
CA PHE A 123 -10.81 8.02 4.19
C PHE A 123 -10.54 7.24 2.89
N ALA A 124 -10.44 7.89 1.74
CA ALA A 124 -10.10 7.21 0.50
C ALA A 124 -8.64 6.73 0.45
N CYS A 125 -7.72 7.48 1.05
CA CYS A 125 -6.30 7.10 1.12
C CYS A 125 -6.00 6.03 2.18
N PHE A 126 -6.81 5.92 3.23
CA PHE A 126 -6.57 5.05 4.39
C PHE A 126 -7.65 3.98 4.64
N GLY A 127 -8.80 4.08 3.97
CA GLY A 127 -10.02 3.40 4.38
C GLY A 127 -9.91 1.89 4.27
N GLN A 128 -10.45 1.20 5.27
CA GLN A 128 -10.43 -0.25 5.33
C GLN A 128 -10.93 -1.00 4.10
N GLN A 129 -11.93 -0.41 3.45
CA GLN A 129 -12.53 -0.96 2.25
C GLN A 129 -11.59 -0.91 1.03
N VAL A 130 -10.44 -0.21 1.12
CA VAL A 130 -9.36 -0.18 0.13
C VAL A 130 -8.73 -1.57 -0.05
N ILE A 131 -8.70 -2.37 1.01
CA ILE A 131 -8.03 -3.67 1.01
C ILE A 131 -9.02 -4.83 0.79
N ASP A 132 -10.28 -4.67 1.20
CA ASP A 132 -11.26 -5.76 1.10
C ASP A 132 -11.88 -5.93 -0.31
N ARG A 133 -11.81 -4.91 -1.20
CA ARG A 133 -12.36 -5.02 -2.58
C ARG A 133 -11.47 -4.63 -3.74
N THR A 134 -10.37 -3.90 -3.54
CA THR A 134 -9.73 -3.22 -4.68
C THR A 134 -8.21 -3.37 -4.76
N TRP A 135 -7.50 -3.55 -3.64
CA TRP A 135 -6.03 -3.50 -3.65
C TRP A 135 -5.24 -4.81 -3.45
N PRO A 136 -5.79 -5.97 -3.05
CA PRO A 136 -4.90 -7.14 -2.90
C PRO A 136 -5.45 -8.53 -3.26
N LEU A 137 -6.46 -8.67 -4.12
CA LEU A 137 -6.81 -10.00 -4.63
C LEU A 137 -5.89 -10.48 -5.78
N ARG A 138 -5.23 -9.57 -6.51
CA ARG A 138 -4.39 -9.93 -7.67
C ARG A 138 -2.91 -9.57 -7.58
N ILE A 139 -2.50 -8.78 -6.59
CA ILE A 139 -1.10 -8.36 -6.42
C ILE A 139 -0.48 -9.07 -5.23
N VAL A 140 -1.09 -8.98 -4.03
CA VAL A 140 -0.63 -9.71 -2.83
C VAL A 140 -0.85 -11.22 -2.96
N ASN A 141 -1.98 -11.66 -3.52
CA ASN A 141 -2.21 -13.09 -3.77
C ASN A 141 -1.22 -13.67 -4.80
N ARG A 142 -0.67 -12.84 -5.69
CA ARG A 142 0.38 -13.22 -6.65
C ARG A 142 1.80 -13.04 -6.11
N TYR A 143 1.93 -12.47 -4.91
CA TYR A 143 3.16 -12.41 -4.11
C TYR A 143 3.28 -13.66 -3.23
N ALA A 144 2.16 -14.19 -2.72
CA ALA A 144 2.12 -15.38 -1.85
C ALA A 144 2.16 -16.73 -2.62
N HIS A 145 1.96 -16.70 -3.95
CA HIS A 145 1.97 -17.88 -4.83
C HIS A 145 3.12 -17.83 -5.88
N ALA A 146 4.17 -17.06 -5.62
CA ALA A 146 5.36 -16.96 -6.47
C ALA A 146 6.57 -17.56 -5.75
#